data_AF-A0A9N6WW53-F1
#
_entry.id   AF-A0A9N6WW53-F1
#
_cell.length_a   1.000
_cell.length_b   1.000
_cell.length_c   1.000
_cell.angle_alpha   90.00
_cell.angle_beta   90.00
_cell.angle_gamma   90.00
#
_symmetry.space_group_name_H-M   'P 1'
#
loop_
_entity.id
_entity.type
_entity.pdbx_description
1 polymer ?
#
loop_
_entity_poly.entity_id
_entity_poly.type
_entity_poly.pdbx_seq_one_letter_code
_entity_poly.pdbx_strand_id
1 'polypeptide(L)'
;MQFSQAVCIIQSQVAVMKKVQVIYNESDPLASDLILSLTMDGIRLLFDSVTQRLKVIEIFTMNLVKLKYCGLVFNSTDVIPTIDQIDHSFGATHPGIYDPDRRIFTLNFRGLSFTFPVEQASEPRYVRGLGSLQFTNGASPVASKMFIFNGNNLTDSKAPPLPLSCFNGHPYLGMAEVIRQNGLTSGVKLSIICEGAVFFNI
;
A
#
# COMPACT_ATOMS: atom_id res chain seq x y z
N MET A 1 -4.92 -11.71 1.14
CA MET A 1 -6.24 -11.71 0.49
C MET A 1 -6.06 -11.70 -1.02
N GLN A 2 -6.81 -12.54 -1.73
CA GLN A 2 -6.86 -12.56 -3.21
C GLN A 2 -7.89 -11.55 -3.73
N PHE A 3 -7.71 -11.06 -4.96
CA PHE A 3 -8.63 -10.12 -5.61
C PHE A 3 -10.07 -10.67 -5.67
N SER A 4 -10.24 -11.91 -6.13
CA SER A 4 -11.55 -12.58 -6.22
C SER A 4 -12.25 -12.70 -4.86
N GLN A 5 -11.49 -12.99 -3.80
CA GLN A 5 -12.02 -13.03 -2.43
C GLN A 5 -12.52 -11.66 -2.00
N ALA A 6 -11.76 -10.59 -2.27
CA ALA A 6 -12.17 -9.23 -1.93
C ALA A 6 -13.45 -8.82 -2.67
N VAL A 7 -13.56 -9.15 -3.96
CA VAL A 7 -14.78 -8.91 -4.77
C VAL A 7 -15.97 -9.63 -4.15
N CYS A 8 -15.83 -10.91 -3.79
CA CYS A 8 -16.90 -11.70 -3.16
C CYS A 8 -17.35 -11.08 -1.82
N ILE A 9 -16.40 -10.66 -0.98
CA ILE A 9 -16.70 -9.98 0.29
C ILE A 9 -17.49 -8.69 0.03
N ILE A 10 -17.04 -7.86 -0.93
CA ILE A 10 -17.72 -6.61 -1.28
C ILE A 10 -19.15 -6.88 -1.78
N GLN A 11 -19.32 -7.87 -2.65
CA GLN A 11 -20.63 -8.28 -3.15
C GLN A 11 -21.55 -8.82 -2.04
N SER A 12 -21.01 -9.44 -1.00
CA SER A 12 -21.80 -9.89 0.15
C SER A 12 -22.27 -8.73 1.06
N GLN A 13 -21.63 -7.57 0.97
CA GLN A 13 -21.87 -6.40 1.83
C GLN A 13 -22.43 -5.20 1.05
N VAL A 14 -23.15 -5.46 -0.05
CA VAL A 14 -23.72 -4.42 -0.92
C VAL A 14 -24.66 -3.44 -0.21
N ALA A 15 -25.18 -3.78 0.97
CA ALA A 15 -25.98 -2.85 1.78
C ALA A 15 -25.13 -1.69 2.35
N VAL A 16 -23.86 -1.96 2.67
CA VAL A 16 -22.95 -1.01 3.32
C VAL A 16 -21.97 -0.41 2.30
N MET A 17 -21.32 -1.25 1.49
CA MET A 17 -20.32 -0.80 0.51
C MET A 17 -20.98 -0.42 -0.81
N LYS A 18 -20.99 0.88 -1.13
CA LYS A 18 -21.65 1.44 -2.33
C LYS A 18 -20.63 2.05 -3.28
N LYS A 19 -20.97 2.08 -4.57
CA LYS A 19 -20.15 2.70 -5.64
C LYS A 19 -18.71 2.19 -5.66
N VAL A 20 -18.54 0.88 -5.63
CA VAL A 20 -17.23 0.25 -5.80
C VAL A 20 -16.90 0.15 -7.30
N GLN A 21 -15.69 0.55 -7.67
CA GLN A 21 -15.20 0.47 -9.04
C GLN A 21 -14.04 -0.52 -9.12
N VAL A 22 -13.97 -1.26 -10.23
CA VAL A 22 -12.81 -2.07 -10.58
C VAL A 22 -12.04 -1.35 -11.67
N ILE A 23 -10.76 -1.08 -11.45
CA ILE A 23 -9.88 -0.42 -12.41
C ILE A 23 -8.78 -1.41 -12.79
N TYR A 24 -8.59 -1.62 -14.09
CA TYR A 24 -7.59 -2.52 -14.66
C TYR A 24 -7.19 -2.00 -16.05
N ASN A 25 -6.07 -2.51 -16.57
CA ASN A 25 -5.65 -2.22 -17.94
C ASN A 25 -6.27 -3.26 -18.89
N GLU A 26 -7.16 -2.81 -19.77
CA GLU A 26 -7.83 -3.68 -20.73
C GLU A 26 -6.90 -4.15 -21.86
N SER A 27 -5.97 -3.30 -22.30
CA SER A 27 -5.03 -3.60 -23.39
C SER A 27 -3.90 -4.55 -22.97
N ASP A 28 -3.45 -4.44 -21.72
CA ASP A 28 -2.46 -5.32 -21.12
C ASP A 28 -2.80 -5.55 -19.64
N PRO A 29 -3.57 -6.61 -19.31
CA PRO A 29 -4.03 -6.89 -17.96
C PRO A 29 -2.91 -7.11 -16.93
N LEU A 30 -1.69 -7.42 -17.38
CA LEU A 30 -0.56 -7.67 -16.49
C LEU A 30 0.34 -6.42 -16.31
N ALA A 31 0.17 -5.38 -17.12
CA ALA A 31 1.00 -4.17 -17.06
C ALA A 31 0.78 -3.29 -15.82
N SER A 32 -0.38 -3.38 -15.16
CA SER A 32 -0.71 -2.54 -14.02
C SER A 32 -1.53 -3.29 -12.97
N ASP A 33 -1.35 -2.93 -11.71
CA ASP A 33 -2.13 -3.46 -10.59
C ASP A 33 -3.65 -3.38 -10.84
N LEU A 34 -4.38 -4.38 -10.34
CA LEU A 34 -5.85 -4.37 -10.29
C LEU A 34 -6.29 -3.55 -9.08
N ILE A 35 -7.20 -2.61 -9.26
CA ILE A 35 -7.61 -1.70 -8.18
C ILE A 35 -9.10 -1.88 -7.89
N LEU A 36 -9.43 -2.14 -6.63
CA LEU A 36 -10.79 -1.98 -6.11
C LEU A 36 -10.88 -0.61 -5.44
N SER A 37 -11.65 0.30 -6.01
CA SER A 37 -11.84 1.66 -5.52
C SER A 37 -13.19 1.79 -4.82
N LEU A 38 -13.18 1.86 -3.49
CA LEU A 38 -14.33 2.10 -2.64
C LEU A 38 -14.54 3.61 -2.54
N THR A 39 -15.16 4.18 -3.58
CA THR A 39 -15.16 5.64 -3.80
C THR A 39 -15.86 6.44 -2.69
N MET A 40 -16.89 5.87 -2.07
CA MET A 40 -17.63 6.48 -0.97
C MET A 40 -16.93 6.34 0.38
N ASP A 41 -15.93 5.47 0.49
CA ASP A 41 -15.23 5.16 1.73
C ASP A 41 -13.82 5.77 1.77
N GLY A 42 -13.35 6.35 0.66
CA GLY A 42 -12.03 6.96 0.58
C GLY A 42 -10.87 5.97 0.54
N ILE A 43 -11.14 4.69 0.23
CA ILE A 43 -10.16 3.59 0.26
C ILE A 43 -10.01 2.93 -1.11
N ARG A 44 -8.77 2.61 -1.49
CA ARG A 44 -8.43 1.77 -2.64
C ARG A 44 -7.58 0.59 -2.20
N LEU A 45 -7.89 -0.56 -2.76
CA LEU A 45 -7.15 -1.80 -2.57
C LEU A 45 -6.45 -2.13 -3.88
N LEU A 46 -5.12 -2.09 -3.89
CA LEU A 46 -4.31 -2.38 -5.07
C LEU A 46 -3.78 -3.81 -4.96
N PHE A 47 -4.12 -4.63 -5.95
CA PHE A 47 -3.72 -6.02 -6.07
C PHE A 47 -2.70 -6.14 -7.17
N ASP A 48 -1.62 -6.86 -6.88
CA ASP A 48 -0.56 -7.15 -7.84
C ASP A 48 -1.15 -7.83 -9.08
N SER A 49 -0.77 -7.37 -10.28
CA SER A 49 -1.40 -7.81 -11.54
C SER A 49 -1.18 -9.30 -11.84
N VAL A 50 -0.05 -9.85 -11.40
CA VAL A 50 0.35 -11.24 -11.67
C VAL A 50 -0.18 -12.17 -10.59
N THR A 51 0.13 -11.88 -9.33
CA THR A 51 -0.24 -12.74 -8.20
C THR A 51 -1.67 -12.55 -7.74
N GLN A 52 -2.32 -11.45 -8.16
CA GLN A 52 -3.67 -11.02 -7.75
C GLN A 52 -3.85 -10.90 -6.24
N ARG A 53 -2.75 -10.68 -5.51
CA ARG A 53 -2.75 -10.52 -4.06
C ARG A 53 -2.71 -9.05 -3.68
N LEU A 54 -3.43 -8.70 -2.62
CA LEU A 54 -3.41 -7.35 -2.07
C LEU A 54 -1.97 -6.95 -1.73
N LYS A 55 -1.52 -5.84 -2.32
CA LYS A 55 -0.17 -5.30 -2.21
C LYS A 55 -0.14 -3.97 -1.46
N VAL A 56 -1.10 -3.09 -1.74
CA VAL A 56 -1.20 -1.76 -1.14
C VAL A 56 -2.65 -1.46 -0.74
N ILE A 57 -2.82 -0.82 0.42
CA ILE A 57 -4.06 -0.14 0.80
C ILE A 57 -3.78 1.36 0.73
N GLU A 58 -4.46 2.05 -0.18
CA GLU A 58 -4.41 3.52 -0.31
C GLU A 58 -5.64 4.11 0.38
N ILE A 59 -5.44 5.02 1.32
CA ILE A 59 -6.46 5.93 1.82
C ILE A 59 -6.29 7.22 1.04
N PHE A 60 -7.18 7.47 0.08
CA PHE A 60 -7.10 8.63 -0.81
C PHE A 60 -8.01 9.78 -0.38
N THR A 61 -8.93 9.55 0.56
CA THR A 61 -9.76 10.59 1.16
C THR A 61 -9.73 10.46 2.68
N MET A 62 -8.78 11.14 3.33
CA MET A 62 -8.50 10.97 4.76
C MET A 62 -9.70 11.31 5.66
N ASN A 63 -10.48 12.34 5.33
CA ASN A 63 -11.63 12.78 6.15
C ASN A 63 -12.80 11.79 6.23
N LEU A 64 -12.83 10.74 5.39
CA LEU A 64 -13.86 9.70 5.41
C LEU A 64 -13.49 8.52 6.34
N VAL A 65 -12.26 8.48 6.85
CA VAL A 65 -11.73 7.32 7.56
C VAL A 65 -11.22 7.72 8.95
N LYS A 66 -11.68 7.05 10.01
CA LYS A 66 -11.10 7.22 11.35
C LYS A 66 -9.92 6.27 11.52
N LEU A 67 -8.71 6.80 11.71
CA LEU A 67 -7.48 6.02 11.84
C LEU A 67 -6.87 6.17 13.24
N LYS A 68 -6.35 5.06 13.75
CA LYS A 68 -5.63 5.01 15.04
C LYS A 68 -4.34 4.23 14.90
N TYR A 69 -3.33 4.62 15.67
CA TYR A 69 -2.07 3.89 15.81
C TYR A 69 -1.72 3.78 17.30
N CYS A 70 -1.44 2.56 17.77
CA CYS A 70 -1.20 2.26 19.19
C CYS A 70 -2.26 2.86 20.14
N GLY A 71 -3.52 2.90 19.71
CA GLY A 71 -4.65 3.46 20.47
C GLY A 71 -4.86 4.97 20.29
N LEU A 72 -3.86 5.71 19.81
CA LEU A 72 -3.94 7.14 19.55
C LEU A 72 -4.64 7.43 18.23
N VAL A 73 -5.64 8.31 18.25
CA VAL A 73 -6.31 8.78 17.02
C VAL A 73 -5.43 9.84 16.37
N PHE A 74 -5.12 9.67 15.08
CA PHE A 74 -4.33 10.65 14.32
C PHE A 74 -5.10 11.22 13.11
N ASN A 75 -6.24 10.64 12.77
CA ASN A 75 -7.11 11.11 11.69
C ASN A 75 -8.57 10.78 12.02
N SER A 76 -9.43 11.80 12.01
CA SER A 76 -10.88 11.69 12.12
C SER A 76 -11.53 13.01 11.67
N THR A 77 -12.85 13.12 11.81
CA THR A 77 -13.57 14.39 11.65
C THR A 77 -13.08 15.49 12.61
N ASP A 78 -12.57 15.10 13.78
CA ASP A 78 -12.15 16.00 14.86
C ASP A 78 -10.62 16.11 14.98
N VAL A 79 -9.88 15.21 14.35
CA VAL A 79 -8.42 15.14 14.41
C VAL A 79 -7.86 15.21 13.00
N ILE A 80 -7.20 16.32 12.67
CA ILE A 80 -6.60 16.55 11.35
C ILE A 80 -5.23 15.86 11.30
N PRO A 81 -4.91 15.10 10.24
CA PRO A 81 -3.63 14.40 10.13
C PRO A 81 -2.54 15.37 9.64
N THR A 82 -2.19 16.35 10.48
CA THR A 82 -1.04 17.22 10.22
C THR A 82 0.27 16.44 10.33
N ILE A 83 1.35 16.98 9.77
CA ILE A 83 2.67 16.36 9.93
C ILE A 83 3.08 16.27 11.40
N ASP A 84 2.78 17.29 12.21
CA ASP A 84 3.06 17.28 13.65
C ASP A 84 2.25 16.19 14.36
N GLN A 85 0.98 16.00 13.98
CA GLN A 85 0.13 14.93 14.51
C GLN A 85 0.67 13.55 14.13
N ILE A 86 1.18 13.40 12.91
CA ILE A 86 1.80 12.16 12.43
C ILE A 86 3.10 11.89 13.17
N ASP A 87 3.99 12.87 13.33
CA ASP A 87 5.23 12.73 14.08
C ASP A 87 4.98 12.42 15.56
N HIS A 88 3.96 13.05 16.16
CA HIS A 88 3.54 12.74 17.53
C HIS A 88 3.02 11.29 17.66
N SER A 89 2.32 10.80 16.64
CA SER A 89 1.68 9.47 16.68
C SER A 89 2.65 8.33 16.35
N PHE A 90 3.50 8.51 15.35
CA PHE A 90 4.38 7.46 14.82
C PHE A 90 5.84 7.63 15.24
N GLY A 91 6.20 8.75 15.86
CA GLY A 91 7.57 9.15 16.17
C GLY A 91 8.22 9.91 15.02
N ALA A 92 9.26 10.68 15.34
CA ALA A 92 10.04 11.41 14.34
C ALA A 92 10.68 10.43 13.34
N THR A 93 10.62 10.78 12.05
CA THR A 93 11.18 9.97 10.95
C THR A 93 12.40 10.60 10.29
N HIS A 94 13.02 9.82 9.41
CA HIS A 94 14.01 10.28 8.43
C HIS A 94 13.45 11.43 7.56
N PRO A 95 14.32 12.25 6.91
CA PRO A 95 13.85 13.32 6.05
C PRO A 95 12.93 12.77 4.95
N GLY A 96 11.72 13.33 4.85
CA GLY A 96 10.80 12.98 3.78
C GLY A 96 11.35 13.36 2.40
N ILE A 97 10.73 12.79 1.37
CA ILE A 97 11.17 12.90 -0.03
C ILE A 97 10.21 13.84 -0.75
N TYR A 98 10.74 14.88 -1.38
CA TYR A 98 9.95 15.80 -2.20
C TYR A 98 10.04 15.41 -3.69
N ASP A 99 8.88 15.21 -4.31
CA ASP A 99 8.72 15.04 -5.75
C ASP A 99 8.29 16.39 -6.36
N PRO A 100 9.18 17.10 -7.09
CA PRO A 100 8.88 18.41 -7.66
C PRO A 100 7.89 18.36 -8.83
N ASP A 101 7.86 17.25 -9.58
CA ASP A 101 6.98 17.09 -10.73
C ASP A 101 5.52 16.91 -10.28
N ARG A 102 5.34 16.12 -9.21
CA ARG A 102 4.02 15.91 -8.60
C ARG A 102 3.66 16.98 -7.57
N ARG A 103 4.63 17.78 -7.13
CA ARG A 103 4.53 18.70 -5.99
C ARG A 103 4.01 17.99 -4.73
N ILE A 104 4.56 16.81 -4.45
CA ILE A 104 4.19 15.97 -3.31
C ILE A 104 5.40 15.77 -2.42
N PHE A 105 5.24 16.08 -1.13
CA PHE A 105 6.17 15.65 -0.10
C PHE A 105 5.70 14.34 0.52
N THR A 106 6.59 13.35 0.60
CA THR A 106 6.27 12.01 1.11
C THR A 106 7.06 11.72 2.38
N LEU A 107 6.36 11.40 3.46
CA LEU A 107 6.94 10.92 4.71
C LEU A 107 6.83 9.39 4.77
N ASN A 108 7.96 8.70 4.84
CA ASN A 108 8.03 7.24 4.80
C ASN A 108 8.28 6.64 6.18
N PHE A 109 7.52 5.60 6.48
CA PHE A 109 7.70 4.71 7.63
C PHE A 109 7.85 3.28 7.13
N ARG A 110 8.30 2.37 8.00
CA ARG A 110 8.30 0.95 7.63
C ARG A 110 6.86 0.47 7.48
N GLY A 111 6.49 0.11 6.24
CA GLY A 111 5.18 -0.43 5.90
C GLY A 111 4.05 0.58 5.72
N LEU A 112 4.33 1.89 5.80
CA LEU A 112 3.36 2.93 5.43
C LEU A 112 4.02 4.23 5.01
N SER A 113 3.27 5.09 4.32
CA SER A 113 3.72 6.44 3.98
C SER A 113 2.56 7.44 3.97
N PHE A 114 2.89 8.72 4.14
CA PHE A 114 1.95 9.84 4.05
C PHE A 114 2.39 10.81 2.97
N THR A 115 1.43 11.40 2.27
CA THR A 115 1.70 12.38 1.20
C THR A 115 1.06 13.72 1.52
N PHE A 116 1.84 14.78 1.37
CA PHE A 116 1.47 16.16 1.66
C PHE A 116 1.61 16.96 0.36
N PRO A 117 0.53 17.55 -0.16
CA PRO A 117 0.61 18.46 -1.30
C PRO A 117 1.45 19.69 -0.94
N VAL A 118 2.33 20.11 -1.84
CA VAL A 118 3.17 21.30 -1.67
C VAL A 118 2.73 22.36 -2.68
N GLU A 119 2.55 23.59 -2.23
CA GLU A 119 2.11 24.69 -3.10
C GLU A 119 3.30 25.36 -3.79
N GLN A 120 4.34 25.64 -3.02
CA GLN A 120 5.58 26.30 -3.46
C GLN A 120 6.78 25.68 -2.75
N ALA A 121 7.90 25.53 -3.46
CA ALA A 121 9.17 25.11 -2.88
C ALA A 121 10.19 26.24 -3.06
N SER A 122 10.89 26.64 -1.99
CA SER A 122 11.98 27.60 -2.13
C SER A 122 13.26 26.87 -2.57
N GLU A 123 13.57 26.99 -3.86
CA GLU A 123 14.79 26.55 -4.57
C GLU A 123 15.01 25.01 -4.75
N PRO A 124 15.50 24.57 -5.93
CA PRO A 124 15.42 23.18 -6.37
C PRO A 124 16.60 22.28 -5.98
N ARG A 125 17.61 22.77 -5.22
CA ARG A 125 18.90 22.04 -5.10
C ARG A 125 19.17 21.31 -3.78
N TYR A 126 18.55 21.65 -2.66
CA TYR A 126 18.77 20.90 -1.40
C TYR A 126 17.58 21.08 -0.45
N VAL A 127 16.50 20.30 -0.65
CA VAL A 127 15.45 20.16 0.36
C VAL A 127 16.01 19.27 1.48
N ARG A 128 16.76 19.86 2.42
CA ARG A 128 17.08 19.21 3.69
C ARG A 128 15.95 19.51 4.68
N GLY A 129 14.89 18.71 4.58
CA GLY A 129 13.76 18.74 5.52
C GLY A 129 12.70 19.80 5.22
N LEU A 130 11.67 19.81 6.07
CA LEU A 130 10.41 20.55 5.90
C LEU A 130 10.57 22.07 5.83
N GLY A 131 11.64 22.64 6.38
CA GLY A 131 11.81 24.10 6.52
C GLY A 131 12.02 24.87 5.20
N SER A 132 12.21 24.19 4.07
CA SER A 132 12.36 24.79 2.72
C SER A 132 11.10 24.64 1.85
N LEU A 133 10.07 23.97 2.36
CA LEU A 133 8.82 23.76 1.63
C LEU A 133 7.76 24.72 2.17
N GLN A 134 7.07 25.42 1.27
CA GLN A 134 5.93 26.25 1.63
C GLN A 134 4.64 25.47 1.44
N PHE A 135 3.86 25.44 2.51
CA PHE A 135 2.56 24.80 2.57
C PHE A 135 1.47 25.85 2.80
N THR A 136 0.24 25.46 2.51
CA THR A 136 -0.94 26.33 2.49
C THR A 136 -1.02 27.19 3.76
N ASN A 137 -1.06 28.52 3.59
CA ASN A 137 -1.24 29.52 4.64
C ASN A 137 -0.23 29.50 5.81
N GLY A 138 0.95 28.89 5.67
CA GLY A 138 1.92 28.76 6.77
C GLY A 138 1.44 27.85 7.91
N ALA A 139 0.34 27.12 7.70
CA ALA A 139 -0.15 26.11 8.62
C ALA A 139 0.63 24.81 8.47
N SER A 140 0.58 23.96 9.50
CA SER A 140 1.21 22.64 9.47
C SER A 140 0.63 21.79 8.32
N PRO A 141 1.47 21.19 7.45
CA PRO A 141 1.03 20.40 6.31
C PRO A 141 0.04 19.31 6.71
N VAL A 142 -1.04 19.14 5.94
CA VAL A 142 -2.05 18.10 6.18
C VAL A 142 -1.85 16.95 5.18
N ALA A 143 -1.85 15.71 5.68
CA ALA A 143 -1.74 14.55 4.83
C ALA A 143 -2.98 14.42 3.92
N SER A 144 -2.74 14.33 2.61
CA SER A 144 -3.79 14.13 1.60
C SER A 144 -4.08 12.66 1.36
N LYS A 145 -3.05 11.81 1.44
CA LYS A 145 -3.18 10.37 1.33
C LYS A 145 -2.26 9.63 2.29
N MET A 146 -2.66 8.41 2.61
CA MET A 146 -1.86 7.42 3.33
C MET A 146 -1.80 6.13 2.53
N PHE A 147 -0.65 5.48 2.51
CA PHE A 147 -0.46 4.17 1.91
C PHE A 147 0.02 3.18 2.96
N ILE A 148 -0.53 1.97 2.96
CA ILE A 148 -0.08 0.84 3.78
C ILE A 148 0.37 -0.24 2.82
N PHE A 149 1.58 -0.76 3.04
CA PHE A 149 2.21 -1.73 2.14
C PHE A 149 3.21 -2.60 2.90
N ASN A 150 3.67 -3.68 2.26
CA ASN A 150 4.79 -4.47 2.76
C ASN A 150 6.06 -4.08 1.98
N GLY A 151 7.02 -3.48 2.67
CA GLY A 151 8.26 -2.96 2.07
C GLY A 151 8.79 -1.72 2.79
N ASN A 152 9.87 -1.14 2.26
CA ASN A 152 10.48 0.08 2.79
C ASN A 152 9.89 1.37 2.17
N ASN A 153 9.36 1.27 0.96
CA ASN A 153 8.75 2.37 0.21
C ASN A 153 7.63 1.81 -0.69
N LEU A 154 6.82 2.71 -1.26
CA LEU A 154 5.67 2.34 -2.09
C LEU A 154 6.08 1.68 -3.42
N THR A 155 7.19 2.10 -4.03
CA THR A 155 7.66 1.58 -5.32
C THR A 155 8.11 0.13 -5.24
N ASP A 156 8.72 -0.27 -4.12
CA ASP A 156 9.19 -1.63 -3.86
C ASP A 156 8.13 -2.48 -3.15
N SER A 157 6.89 -1.99 -3.06
CA SER A 157 5.82 -2.72 -2.39
C SER A 157 5.56 -4.06 -3.07
N LYS A 158 5.41 -5.11 -2.26
CA LYS A 158 5.07 -6.46 -2.73
C LYS A 158 3.99 -7.05 -1.84
N ALA A 159 3.17 -7.94 -2.40
CA ALA A 159 2.21 -8.66 -1.58
C ALA A 159 2.94 -9.37 -0.43
N PRO A 160 2.48 -9.25 0.82
CA PRO A 160 3.15 -9.89 1.95
C PRO A 160 3.19 -11.41 1.77
N PRO A 161 4.17 -12.14 2.33
CA PRO A 161 4.14 -13.60 2.31
C PRO A 161 2.84 -14.12 2.94
N LEU A 162 2.34 -15.25 2.46
CA LEU A 162 1.23 -15.92 3.16
C LEU A 162 1.75 -16.40 4.52
N PRO A 163 1.00 -16.18 5.61
CA PRO A 163 1.32 -16.81 6.89
C PRO A 163 1.45 -18.32 6.72
N LEU A 164 2.44 -18.94 7.37
CA LEU A 164 2.63 -20.40 7.31
C LEU A 164 1.37 -21.16 7.75
N SER A 165 0.64 -20.61 8.71
CA SER A 165 -0.65 -21.15 9.19
C SER A 165 -1.71 -21.25 8.11
N CYS A 166 -1.63 -20.46 7.02
CA CYS A 166 -2.56 -20.59 5.91
C CYS A 166 -2.35 -21.87 5.09
N PHE A 167 -1.23 -22.58 5.27
CA PHE A 167 -0.92 -23.80 4.53
C PHE A 167 -1.45 -25.06 5.21
N ASN A 168 -1.87 -25.00 6.49
CA ASN A 168 -2.42 -26.13 7.24
C ASN A 168 -1.58 -27.43 7.12
N GLY A 169 -0.24 -27.30 7.18
CA GLY A 169 0.68 -28.44 7.01
C GLY A 169 0.77 -29.02 5.59
N HIS A 170 0.10 -28.41 4.60
CA HIS A 170 0.16 -28.83 3.20
C HIS A 170 1.27 -28.09 2.43
N PRO A 171 1.91 -28.74 1.46
CA PRO A 171 2.82 -28.05 0.55
C PRO A 171 2.04 -27.03 -0.28
N TYR A 172 2.62 -25.85 -0.45
CA TYR A 172 2.02 -24.76 -1.21
C TYR A 172 2.90 -24.37 -2.39
N LEU A 173 2.31 -24.23 -3.57
CA LEU A 173 3.01 -23.75 -4.75
C LEU A 173 3.22 -22.23 -4.63
N GLY A 174 4.45 -21.81 -4.36
CA GLY A 174 4.81 -20.40 -4.34
C GLY A 174 4.96 -19.79 -5.73
N MET A 175 5.57 -20.52 -6.68
CA MET A 175 5.79 -20.06 -8.05
C MET A 175 5.87 -21.24 -9.02
N ALA A 176 5.29 -21.08 -10.21
CA ALA A 176 5.48 -21.99 -11.34
C ALA A 176 6.01 -21.20 -12.54
N GLU A 177 7.18 -21.59 -13.02
CA GLU A 177 7.85 -20.97 -14.16
C GLU A 177 7.88 -21.98 -15.32
N VAL A 178 7.40 -21.58 -16.50
CA VAL A 178 7.44 -22.42 -17.70
C VAL A 178 8.78 -22.24 -18.38
N ILE A 179 9.56 -23.32 -18.46
CA ILE A 179 10.85 -23.31 -19.14
C ILE A 179 10.62 -23.47 -20.64
N ARG A 180 11.04 -22.46 -21.42
CA ARG A 180 10.90 -22.43 -22.87
C ARG A 180 12.26 -22.58 -23.54
N GLN A 181 12.35 -23.45 -24.55
CA GLN A 181 13.53 -23.63 -25.39
C GLN A 181 13.10 -23.68 -26.86
N ASN A 182 13.71 -22.84 -27.71
CA ASN A 182 13.37 -22.72 -29.13
C ASN A 182 11.86 -22.50 -29.39
N GLY A 183 11.19 -21.72 -28.54
CA GLY A 183 9.74 -21.47 -28.63
C GLY A 183 8.85 -22.61 -28.12
N LEU A 184 9.42 -23.76 -27.77
CA LEU A 184 8.70 -24.92 -27.25
C LEU A 184 8.78 -24.99 -25.72
N THR A 185 7.77 -25.59 -25.09
CA THR A 185 7.83 -25.90 -23.65
C THR A 185 8.78 -27.06 -23.43
N SER A 186 9.87 -26.82 -22.71
CA SER A 186 10.83 -27.86 -22.33
C SER A 186 10.61 -28.40 -20.92
N GLY A 187 9.87 -27.67 -20.07
CA GLY A 187 9.59 -28.11 -18.72
C GLY A 187 8.91 -27.04 -17.87
N VAL A 188 8.76 -27.33 -16.58
CA VAL A 188 8.24 -26.40 -15.58
C VAL A 188 9.14 -26.46 -14.35
N LYS A 189 9.49 -25.30 -13.81
CA LYS A 189 10.17 -25.15 -12.52
C LYS A 189 9.15 -24.74 -11.48
N LEU A 190 9.05 -25.53 -10.41
CA LEU A 190 8.12 -25.28 -9.30
C LEU A 190 8.92 -24.86 -8.06
N SER A 191 8.52 -23.75 -7.45
CA SER A 191 8.98 -23.37 -6.11
C SER A 191 7.88 -23.72 -5.11
N ILE A 192 8.12 -24.76 -4.32
CA ILE A 192 7.16 -25.27 -3.34
C ILE A 192 7.62 -24.83 -1.95
N ILE A 193 6.68 -24.30 -1.18
CA ILE A 193 6.86 -23.94 0.22
C ILE A 193 6.28 -25.10 1.04
N CYS A 194 7.11 -25.65 1.93
CA CYS A 194 6.69 -26.66 2.89
C CYS A 194 6.91 -26.12 4.30
N GLU A 195 6.00 -26.41 5.21
CA GLU A 195 6.22 -26.16 6.63
C GLU A 195 7.30 -27.15 7.12
N GLY A 196 8.42 -26.63 7.63
CA GLY A 196 9.45 -27.46 8.24
C GLY A 196 8.99 -27.90 9.63
N ALA A 197 9.07 -29.20 9.92
CA ALA A 197 8.92 -29.66 11.30
C ALA A 197 10.02 -29.02 12.16
N VAL A 198 9.64 -28.19 13.13
CA VAL A 198 10.54 -27.74 14.19
C VAL A 198 10.82 -28.96 15.07
N PHE A 199 11.83 -29.75 14.72
CA PHE A 199 12.39 -30.71 15.65
C PHE A 199 13.17 -29.92 16.70
N PHE A 200 12.57 -29.75 17.88
CA PHE A 200 13.35 -29.46 19.08
C PHE A 200 14.19 -30.71 19.38
N ASN A 201 15.49 -30.65 19.13
CA ASN A 201 16.41 -31.56 19.80
C ASN A 201 16.47 -31.13 21.27
N ILE A 202 15.95 -31.99 22.15
CA ILE A 202 16.17 -31.93 23.60
C ILE A 202 17.59 -32.43 23.87
#